data_AF-A0A2H1E8R6-F1
#
_entry.id   AF-A0A2H1E8R6-F1
#
_cell.length_a   1.000
_cell.length_b   1.000
_cell.length_c   1.000
_cell.angle_alpha   90.00
_cell.angle_beta   90.00
_cell.angle_gamma   90.00
#
_symmetry.space_group_name_H-M   'P 1'
#
loop_
_entity.id
_entity.type
_entity.pdbx_description
1 polymer ?
#
loop_
_entity_poly.entity_id
_entity_poly.type
_entity_poly.pdbx_seq_one_letter_code
_entity_poly.pdbx_strand_id
1 'polypeptide(L)'
;MIGVAFLFIIFGILIKYGKIYWLIAGYNTIPKEQKDKYNIGGIANVFRNVMFGMAFIIFSGYLIAKWKDNSNIQNYAFGISILIGIPYLLLESNSKKYKKIKKKQIELLNKIRTNNNKNDTTTRAISTCYFPTTYENPRGFSILSFFLENLCLNSRKN
;
A
#
# COMPACT_ATOMS: atom_id res chain seq x y z
N MET A 1 -16.27 10.66 -35.92
CA MET A 1 -15.57 10.04 -34.76
C MET A 1 -16.30 10.22 -33.42
N ILE A 2 -17.51 10.78 -33.37
CA ILE A 2 -18.22 11.03 -32.09
C ILE A 2 -18.58 9.75 -31.31
N GLY A 3 -18.86 8.64 -32.01
CA GLY A 3 -19.13 7.35 -31.38
C GLY A 3 -17.96 6.83 -30.53
N VAL A 4 -16.73 7.18 -30.88
CA VAL A 4 -15.53 6.80 -30.12
C VAL A 4 -15.49 7.50 -28.76
N ALA A 5 -15.92 8.77 -28.69
CA ALA A 5 -16.02 9.50 -27.43
C ALA A 5 -17.04 8.85 -26.48
N PHE A 6 -18.22 8.48 -26.99
CA PHE A 6 -19.22 7.76 -26.21
C PHE A 6 -18.73 6.38 -25.77
N LEU A 7 -18.04 5.66 -26.64
CA LEU A 7 -17.44 4.37 -26.32
C LEU A 7 -16.42 4.48 -25.17
N PHE A 8 -15.58 5.52 -25.14
CA PHE A 8 -14.68 5.77 -24.02
C PHE A 8 -15.41 6.10 -22.72
N ILE A 9 -16.51 6.86 -22.77
CA ILE A 9 -17.34 7.12 -21.59
C ILE A 9 -17.92 5.81 -21.05
N ILE A 10 -18.51 4.99 -21.92
CA ILE A 10 -19.10 3.71 -21.54
C ILE A 10 -18.04 2.78 -20.93
N PHE A 11 -16.88 2.64 -21.57
CA PHE A 11 -15.80 1.81 -21.04
C PHE A 11 -15.24 2.34 -19.72
N GLY A 12 -15.08 3.64 -19.57
CA GLY A 12 -14.65 4.24 -18.30
C GLY A 12 -15.60 3.89 -17.14
N ILE A 13 -16.91 3.91 -17.41
CA ILE A 13 -17.93 3.52 -16.42
C ILE A 13 -17.90 2.02 -16.16
N LEU A 14 -17.87 1.18 -17.20
CA LEU A 14 -17.86 -0.28 -17.10
C LEU A 14 -16.64 -0.81 -16.32
N ILE A 15 -15.46 -0.24 -16.54
CA ILE A 15 -14.23 -0.67 -15.86
C ILE A 15 -14.32 -0.39 -14.36
N LYS A 16 -14.81 0.78 -13.96
CA LYS A 16 -14.91 1.16 -12.54
C LYS A 16 -16.09 0.48 -11.84
N TYR A 17 -17.29 0.61 -12.39
CA TYR A 17 -18.52 0.21 -11.72
C TYR A 17 -18.96 -1.20 -12.10
N GLY A 18 -18.75 -1.59 -13.35
CA GLY A 18 -19.01 -2.97 -13.83
C GLY A 18 -17.97 -3.99 -13.37
N LYS A 19 -16.86 -3.55 -12.74
CA LYS A 19 -15.75 -4.40 -12.29
C LYS A 19 -15.17 -5.28 -13.40
N ILE A 20 -15.25 -4.80 -14.65
CA ILE A 20 -14.76 -5.45 -15.86
C ILE A 20 -13.24 -5.27 -15.95
N TYR A 21 -12.52 -5.77 -14.95
CA TYR A 21 -11.07 -5.63 -14.86
C TYR A 21 -10.33 -6.48 -15.89
N TRP A 22 -11.02 -7.41 -16.56
CA TRP A 22 -10.42 -8.19 -17.64
C TRP A 22 -10.06 -7.32 -18.85
N LEU A 23 -10.64 -6.12 -18.99
CA LEU A 23 -10.28 -5.17 -20.05
C LEU A 23 -8.91 -4.51 -19.81
N ILE A 24 -8.38 -4.59 -18.59
CA ILE A 24 -7.08 -4.00 -18.25
C ILE A 24 -5.99 -4.98 -18.72
N ALA A 25 -5.38 -4.67 -19.86
CA ALA A 25 -4.21 -5.39 -20.34
C ALA A 25 -3.13 -5.42 -19.24
N GLY A 26 -2.60 -6.61 -18.97
CA GLY A 26 -1.69 -6.85 -17.84
C GLY A 26 -2.37 -7.42 -16.59
N TYR A 27 -3.63 -7.09 -16.29
CA TYR A 27 -4.33 -7.73 -15.15
C TYR A 27 -4.69 -9.20 -15.45
N ASN A 28 -5.00 -9.51 -16.71
CA ASN A 28 -5.27 -10.88 -17.14
C ASN A 28 -4.04 -11.78 -17.11
N THR A 29 -2.85 -11.24 -17.34
CA THR A 29 -1.60 -12.00 -17.39
C THR A 29 -0.96 -12.19 -16.01
N ILE A 30 -1.36 -11.38 -15.02
CA ILE A 30 -0.90 -11.55 -13.63
C ILE A 30 -1.56 -12.81 -13.02
N PRO A 31 -0.79 -13.74 -12.42
CA PRO A 31 -1.34 -14.92 -11.75
C PRO A 31 -2.15 -14.53 -10.52
N LYS A 32 -3.18 -15.34 -10.18
CA LYS A 32 -4.18 -15.02 -9.14
C LYS A 32 -3.55 -14.59 -7.80
N GLU A 33 -2.51 -15.28 -7.35
CA GLU A 33 -1.78 -15.01 -6.10
C GLU A 33 -1.12 -13.61 -6.06
N GLN A 34 -0.78 -13.06 -7.22
CA GLN A 34 -0.16 -11.75 -7.34
C GLN A 34 -1.19 -10.63 -7.50
N LYS A 35 -2.43 -10.95 -7.92
CA LYS A 35 -3.50 -9.94 -8.07
C LYS A 35 -3.83 -9.26 -6.74
N ASP A 36 -3.75 -9.99 -5.63
CA ASP A 36 -4.00 -9.46 -4.28
C ASP A 36 -2.96 -8.43 -3.82
N LYS A 37 -1.78 -8.41 -4.46
CA LYS A 37 -0.72 -7.43 -4.21
C LYS A 37 -0.99 -6.08 -4.85
N TYR A 38 -2.04 -5.93 -5.66
CA TYR A 38 -2.38 -4.69 -6.35
C TYR A 38 -3.72 -4.11 -5.86
N ASN A 39 -3.83 -2.79 -5.87
CA ASN A 39 -5.08 -2.07 -5.66
C ASN A 39 -5.79 -1.86 -6.99
N ILE A 40 -6.53 -2.89 -7.44
CA ILE A 40 -7.26 -2.86 -8.71
C ILE A 40 -8.31 -1.75 -8.77
N GLY A 41 -8.96 -1.43 -7.64
CA GLY A 41 -9.93 -0.33 -7.59
C GLY A 41 -9.29 1.04 -7.83
N GLY A 42 -8.08 1.24 -7.32
CA GLY A 42 -7.28 2.43 -7.60
C GLY A 42 -6.91 2.55 -9.07
N ILE A 43 -6.45 1.45 -9.68
CA ILE A 43 -6.11 1.38 -11.11
C ILE A 43 -7.36 1.63 -11.97
N ALA A 44 -8.50 1.02 -11.64
CA ALA A 44 -9.77 1.23 -12.34
C ALA A 44 -10.23 2.71 -12.29
N ASN A 45 -9.97 3.41 -11.18
CA ASN A 45 -10.23 4.84 -11.06
C ASN A 45 -9.37 5.67 -12.03
N VAL A 46 -8.09 5.33 -12.17
CA VAL A 46 -7.19 5.97 -13.14
C VAL A 46 -7.73 5.74 -14.55
N PHE A 47 -8.03 4.49 -14.91
CA PHE A 47 -8.60 4.14 -16.21
C PHE A 47 -9.85 4.97 -16.51
N ARG A 48 -10.82 5.07 -15.58
CA ARG A 48 -12.01 5.91 -15.78
C ARG A 48 -11.65 7.36 -16.04
N ASN A 49 -10.80 7.96 -15.20
CA ASN A 49 -10.47 9.38 -15.32
C ASN A 49 -9.77 9.68 -16.67
N VAL A 50 -8.88 8.79 -17.10
CA VAL A 50 -8.18 8.94 -18.39
C VAL A 50 -9.14 8.75 -19.57
N MET A 51 -10.01 7.74 -19.52
CA MET A 51 -11.02 7.52 -20.57
C MET A 51 -11.98 8.70 -20.69
N PHE A 52 -12.40 9.30 -19.58
CA PHE A 52 -13.20 10.52 -19.59
C PHE A 52 -12.42 11.72 -20.11
N GLY A 53 -11.14 11.88 -19.75
CA GLY A 53 -10.29 12.93 -20.30
C GLY A 53 -10.12 12.82 -21.81
N MET A 54 -9.85 11.62 -22.33
CA MET A 54 -9.76 11.38 -23.78
C MET A 54 -11.09 11.62 -24.49
N ALA A 55 -12.20 11.14 -23.91
CA ALA A 55 -13.53 11.41 -24.46
C ALA A 55 -13.83 12.90 -24.54
N PHE A 56 -13.46 13.67 -23.50
CA PHE A 56 -13.63 15.12 -23.47
C PHE A 56 -12.82 15.83 -24.56
N ILE A 57 -11.56 15.44 -24.77
CA ILE A 57 -10.70 15.99 -25.84
C ILE A 57 -11.27 15.68 -27.23
N ILE A 58 -11.72 14.44 -27.45
CA ILE A 58 -12.32 14.04 -28.74
C ILE A 58 -13.64 14.77 -28.98
N PHE A 59 -14.46 14.93 -27.94
CA PHE A 59 -15.74 15.62 -28.01
C PHE A 59 -15.54 17.12 -28.30
N SER A 60 -14.64 17.79 -27.60
CA SER A 60 -14.31 19.20 -27.88
C SER A 60 -13.69 19.38 -29.26
N GLY A 61 -12.80 18.49 -29.67
CA GLY A 61 -12.24 18.46 -31.02
C GLY A 61 -13.31 18.32 -32.11
N TYR A 62 -14.34 17.50 -31.88
CA TYR A 62 -15.49 17.40 -32.78
C TYR A 62 -16.30 18.70 -32.86
N LEU A 63 -16.58 19.36 -31.73
CA LEU A 63 -17.31 20.64 -31.72
C LEU A 63 -16.53 21.72 -32.47
N ILE A 64 -15.22 21.81 -32.25
CA ILE A 64 -14.34 22.77 -32.94
C ILE A 64 -14.26 22.47 -34.44
N ALA A 65 -14.13 21.19 -34.81
CA ALA A 65 -14.13 20.77 -36.21
C ALA A 65 -15.42 21.18 -36.94
N LYS A 66 -16.57 21.03 -36.27
CA LYS A 66 -17.87 21.47 -36.80
C LYS A 66 -17.98 22.99 -36.89
N TRP A 67 -17.39 23.73 -35.96
CA TRP A 67 -17.41 25.20 -36.00
C TRP A 67 -16.53 25.78 -37.11
N LYS A 68 -15.40 25.13 -37.43
CA LYS A 68 -14.45 25.58 -38.46
C LYS A 68 -14.63 24.90 -39.82
N ASP A 69 -15.66 24.06 -39.99
CA ASP A 69 -15.87 23.19 -41.17
C ASP A 69 -14.61 22.46 -41.65
N ASN A 70 -13.76 22.05 -40.69
CA ASN A 70 -12.49 21.40 -40.99
C ASN A 70 -12.41 20.05 -40.28
N SER A 71 -12.58 18.98 -41.05
CA SER A 71 -12.57 17.60 -40.56
C SER A 71 -11.20 17.14 -40.03
N ASN A 72 -10.09 17.77 -40.46
CA ASN A 72 -8.74 17.39 -40.01
C ASN A 72 -8.53 17.65 -38.51
N ILE A 73 -9.22 18.65 -37.96
CA ILE A 73 -9.17 18.98 -36.53
C ILE A 73 -9.61 17.78 -35.68
N GLN A 74 -10.61 17.03 -36.14
CA GLN A 74 -11.10 15.85 -35.42
C GLN A 74 -10.02 14.76 -35.34
N ASN A 75 -9.29 14.53 -36.44
CA ASN A 75 -8.21 13.56 -36.52
C ASN A 75 -7.03 13.95 -35.62
N TYR A 76 -6.65 15.24 -35.60
CA TYR A 76 -5.61 15.74 -34.70
C TYR A 76 -6.01 15.61 -33.22
N ALA A 77 -7.24 15.98 -32.87
CA ALA A 77 -7.74 15.85 -31.50
C ALA A 77 -7.73 14.39 -31.03
N PHE A 78 -8.11 13.47 -31.90
CA PHE A 78 -8.02 12.03 -31.62
C PHE A 78 -6.57 11.57 -31.43
N GLY A 79 -5.66 11.93 -32.34
CA GLY A 79 -4.24 11.60 -32.23
C GLY A 79 -3.62 12.12 -30.93
N ILE A 80 -3.86 13.37 -30.58
CA ILE A 80 -3.38 13.99 -29.33
C ILE A 80 -3.97 13.29 -28.11
N SER A 81 -5.26 12.93 -28.14
CA SER A 81 -5.91 12.23 -27.02
C SER A 81 -5.26 10.88 -26.73
N ILE A 82 -4.91 10.11 -27.76
CA ILE A 82 -4.22 8.82 -27.62
C ILE A 82 -2.78 9.03 -27.16
N LEU A 83 -2.08 9.99 -27.78
CA LEU A 83 -0.69 10.29 -27.50
C LEU A 83 -0.47 10.69 -26.03
N ILE A 84 -1.43 11.38 -25.42
CA ILE A 84 -1.36 11.76 -24.00
C ILE A 84 -1.97 10.67 -23.11
N GLY A 85 -3.13 10.15 -23.49
CA GLY A 85 -3.93 9.26 -22.66
C GLY A 85 -3.27 7.91 -22.41
N ILE A 86 -2.72 7.25 -23.43
CA ILE A 86 -2.09 5.93 -23.27
C ILE A 86 -0.84 6.01 -22.39
N PRO A 87 0.14 6.89 -22.65
CA PRO A 87 1.33 6.98 -21.80
C PRO A 87 0.99 7.33 -20.35
N TYR A 88 0.08 8.29 -20.14
CA TYR A 88 -0.34 8.66 -18.78
C TYR A 88 -0.98 7.48 -18.04
N LEU A 89 -1.84 6.71 -18.72
CA LEU A 89 -2.48 5.52 -18.15
C LEU A 89 -1.45 4.45 -17.79
N LEU A 90 -0.46 4.18 -18.64
CA LEU A 90 0.60 3.20 -18.38
C LEU A 90 1.49 3.61 -17.20
N LEU A 91 1.91 4.88 -17.15
CA LEU A 91 2.77 5.39 -16.09
C LEU A 91 2.07 5.39 -14.73
N GLU A 92 0.85 5.93 -14.66
CA GLU A 92 0.13 6.03 -13.38
C GLU A 92 -0.31 4.64 -12.92
N SER A 93 -0.86 3.80 -13.80
CA SER A 93 -1.32 2.44 -13.43
C SER A 93 -0.20 1.54 -12.90
N ASN A 94 1.03 1.70 -13.41
CA ASN A 94 2.21 0.95 -12.97
C ASN A 94 2.94 1.60 -11.77
N SER A 95 2.50 2.77 -11.31
CA SER A 95 3.12 3.45 -10.18
C SER A 95 3.10 2.60 -8.91
N LYS A 96 4.16 2.72 -8.09
CA LYS A 96 4.28 2.05 -6.79
C LYS A 96 3.09 2.35 -5.86
N LYS A 97 2.38 3.46 -6.10
CA LYS A 97 1.14 3.86 -5.42
C LYS A 97 0.07 2.78 -5.36
N TYR A 98 -0.01 1.93 -6.39
CA TYR A 98 -1.04 0.88 -6.48
C TYR A 98 -0.57 -0.49 -6.01
N LYS A 99 0.69 -0.63 -5.55
CA LYS A 99 1.22 -1.87 -4.97
C LYS A 99 0.88 -1.91 -3.47
N LYS A 100 0.10 -2.90 -3.02
CA LYS A 100 -0.28 -3.16 -1.62
C LYS A 100 0.87 -3.69 -0.74
N ILE A 101 2.08 -3.83 -1.30
CA ILE A 101 3.25 -4.50 -0.71
C ILE A 101 3.59 -3.98 0.70
N LYS A 102 3.33 -2.71 1.01
CA LYS A 102 3.66 -2.15 2.33
C LYS A 102 2.87 -2.75 3.49
N LYS A 103 1.58 -3.11 3.33
CA LYS A 103 0.73 -3.40 4.50
C LYS A 103 1.09 -4.71 5.20
N LYS A 104 1.27 -5.80 4.46
CA LYS A 104 1.50 -7.15 5.03
C LYS A 104 2.91 -7.32 5.61
N GLN A 105 3.92 -6.71 4.98
CA GLN A 105 5.27 -6.64 5.54
C GLN A 105 5.33 -5.75 6.78
N ILE A 106 4.65 -4.59 6.78
CA ILE A 106 4.56 -3.73 7.97
C ILE A 106 3.83 -4.43 9.11
N GLU A 107 2.78 -5.20 8.82
CA GLU A 107 2.04 -5.99 9.80
C GLU A 107 2.92 -7.10 10.41
N LEU A 108 3.67 -7.83 9.57
CA LEU A 108 4.66 -8.82 10.03
C LEU A 108 5.78 -8.17 10.85
N LEU A 109 6.31 -7.03 10.40
CA LEU A 109 7.33 -6.27 11.12
C LEU A 109 6.81 -5.72 12.46
N ASN A 110 5.57 -5.26 12.53
CA ASN A 110 4.93 -4.82 13.76
C ASN A 110 4.68 -5.98 14.73
N LYS A 111 4.34 -7.17 14.23
CA LYS A 111 4.20 -8.39 15.03
C LYS A 111 5.54 -8.86 15.62
N ILE A 112 6.63 -8.78 14.86
CA ILE A 112 7.98 -9.08 15.36
C ILE A 112 8.43 -8.04 16.39
N ARG A 113 8.20 -6.74 16.12
CA ARG A 113 8.54 -5.65 17.03
C ARG A 113 7.86 -5.79 18.39
N THR A 114 6.57 -6.13 18.42
CA THR A 114 5.81 -6.32 19.66
C THR A 114 6.28 -7.52 20.48
N ASN A 115 6.59 -8.64 19.82
CA ASN A 115 7.16 -9.81 20.50
C ASN A 115 8.54 -9.52 21.11
N ASN A 116 9.43 -8.83 20.39
CA ASN A 116 10.75 -8.46 20.92
C ASN A 116 10.66 -7.52 22.13
N ASN A 117 9.72 -6.57 22.12
CA ASN A 117 9.55 -5.63 23.24
C ASN A 117 9.02 -6.32 24.52
N LYS A 118 8.18 -7.35 24.36
CA LYS A 118 7.70 -8.20 25.48
C LYS A 118 8.83 -9.06 26.05
N ASN A 119 9.73 -9.56 25.21
CA ASN A 119 10.89 -10.32 25.65
C ASN A 119 11.88 -9.42 26.41
N ASP A 120 12.14 -8.19 25.93
CA ASP A 120 13.06 -7.25 26.61
C ASP A 120 12.55 -6.80 28.00
N THR A 121 11.23 -6.62 28.17
CA THR A 121 10.64 -6.36 29.49
C THR A 121 10.74 -7.56 30.43
N THR A 122 10.62 -8.78 29.90
CA THR A 122 10.80 -10.01 30.68
C THR A 122 12.27 -10.23 31.06
N THR A 123 13.21 -9.94 30.16
CA THR A 123 14.65 -10.02 30.42
C THR A 123 15.12 -8.96 31.42
N ARG A 124 14.59 -7.73 31.40
CA ARG A 124 14.87 -6.72 32.43
C ARG A 124 14.28 -7.07 33.80
N ALA A 125 13.11 -7.71 33.83
CA ALA A 125 12.52 -8.22 35.08
C ALA A 125 13.36 -9.38 35.66
N ILE A 126 13.98 -10.21 34.82
CA ILE A 126 14.85 -11.31 35.25
C ILE A 126 16.26 -10.79 35.62
N SER A 127 16.81 -9.82 34.90
CA SER A 127 18.15 -9.27 35.18
C SER A 127 18.19 -8.40 36.43
N THR A 128 17.07 -7.79 36.82
CA THR A 128 16.94 -7.10 38.12
C THR A 128 16.81 -8.06 39.30
N CYS A 129 16.48 -9.33 39.05
CA CYS A 129 16.51 -10.40 40.04
C CYS A 129 17.83 -11.22 40.04
N TYR A 130 18.71 -11.02 39.05
CA TYR A 130 20.02 -11.66 38.93
C TYR A 130 21.15 -10.61 38.94
N PHE A 131 21.33 -9.93 40.07
CA PHE A 131 22.64 -9.41 40.45
C PHE A 131 22.87 -9.77 41.91
N PRO A 132 23.78 -10.70 42.17
CA PRO A 132 25.05 -10.25 42.73
C PRO A 132 26.23 -10.98 42.06
N THR A 133 27.10 -10.24 41.38
CA THR A 133 28.49 -10.69 41.27
C THR A 133 29.17 -10.31 42.59
N THR A 134 29.29 -11.32 43.44
CA THR A 134 30.23 -11.40 44.54
C THR A 134 31.62 -10.93 44.10
N TYR A 135 32.09 -9.81 44.65
CA TYR A 135 33.53 -9.59 44.79
C TYR A 135 33.84 -9.90 46.25
N GLU A 136 34.40 -11.09 46.48
CA GLU A 136 34.98 -11.46 47.77
C GLU A 136 36.15 -10.52 48.08
N ASN A 137 36.08 -9.83 49.22
CA ASN A 137 37.25 -9.29 49.91
C ASN A 137 37.15 -9.74 51.37
N PRO A 138 38.15 -10.46 51.91
CA PRO A 138 38.03 -11.15 53.18
C PRO A 138 38.32 -10.17 54.33
N ARG A 139 37.26 -9.69 54.99
CA ARG A 139 37.19 -9.38 56.43
C ARG A 139 35.91 -8.61 56.74
N GLY A 140 34.99 -9.23 57.47
CA GLY A 140 33.91 -8.49 58.14
C GLY A 140 32.55 -9.17 58.05
N PHE A 141 32.30 -10.10 58.96
CA PHE A 141 30.97 -10.62 59.26
C PHE A 141 30.10 -9.48 59.80
N SER A 142 28.96 -9.18 59.15
CA SER A 142 27.95 -8.27 59.69
C SER A 142 26.57 -8.88 59.49
N ILE A 143 25.78 -8.86 60.57
CA ILE A 143 24.49 -9.55 60.81
C ILE A 143 23.36 -9.08 59.86
N LEU A 144 23.65 -8.23 58.87
CA LEU A 144 22.68 -7.65 57.95
C LEU A 144 22.33 -8.54 56.74
N SER A 145 23.15 -9.56 56.42
CA SER A 145 22.88 -10.48 55.30
C SER A 145 21.77 -11.49 55.61
N PHE A 146 21.54 -11.83 56.88
CA PHE A 146 20.54 -12.82 57.28
C PHE A 146 19.09 -12.25 57.28
N PHE A 147 18.94 -10.93 57.36
CA PHE A 147 17.61 -10.29 57.37
C PHE A 147 17.03 -10.06 55.96
N LEU A 148 17.89 -9.95 54.94
CA LEU A 148 17.47 -9.73 53.55
C LEU A 148 17.09 -11.02 52.81
N GLU A 149 17.62 -12.18 53.22
CA GLU A 149 17.22 -13.47 52.63
C GLU A 149 15.81 -13.90 53.09
N ASN A 150 15.41 -13.61 54.33
CA ASN A 150 14.09 -14.03 54.85
C ASN A 150 12.91 -13.21 54.29
N LEU A 151 13.13 -11.94 53.91
CA LEU A 151 12.10 -11.14 53.24
C LEU A 151 11.82 -11.61 51.80
N CYS A 152 12.83 -12.18 51.13
CA CYS A 152 12.70 -12.65 49.75
C CYS A 152 11.98 -14.02 49.66
N LEU A 153 12.13 -14.89 50.67
CA LEU A 153 11.42 -16.16 50.73
C LEU A 153 9.93 -16.03 51.10
N ASN A 154 9.54 -14.96 51.81
CA ASN A 154 8.14 -14.77 52.21
C ASN A 154 7.23 -14.22 51.08
N SER A 155 7.80 -13.60 50.04
CA SER A 155 7.03 -13.18 48.85
C SER A 155 6.77 -14.32 47.86
N ARG A 156 7.28 -15.52 48.12
CA ARG A 156 7.08 -16.71 47.27
C ARG A 156 5.87 -17.56 47.70
N LYS A 157 5.16 -17.19 48.78
CA LYS A 157 4.10 -17.98 49.43
C LYS A 157 2.69 -17.38 49.43
N ASN A 158 2.48 -16.19 48.85
CA ASN A 158 1.14 -15.60 48.63
C ASN A 158 0.88 -15.40 47.14
#